data_AF-A0A1Q6VQU9-F1
#
_entry.id   AF-A0A1Q6VQU9-F1
#
_cell.length_a   1.000
_cell.length_b   1.000
_cell.length_c   1.000
_cell.angle_alpha   90.00
_cell.angle_beta   90.00
_cell.angle_gamma   90.00
#
_symmetry.space_group_name_H-M   'P 1'
#
loop_
_entity.id
_entity.type
_entity.pdbx_description
1 polymer ?
#
loop_
_entity_poly.entity_id
_entity_poly.type
_entity_poly.pdbx_seq_one_letter_code
_entity_poly.pdbx_strand_id
1 'polypeptide(L)'
;MARMHWVVFLRAVNVGGANRCQPAAIAKQLAKFGVVNIGAVGTFVVREDVSESTLRAAFARKLPFKCEIMICPARDIIRLTSKNPFARQPSGPNITRFVNVLAKRLPARPALPLSLPSDEDWLLKIIAVQDRFVLGLYRRQMKAISYLGKIEKLLGVPATTRSWNTIEKVAKILRD
;
A
#
# COMPACT_ATOMS: atom_id res chain seq x y z
N MET A 1 12.85 23.86 -6.50
CA MET A 1 11.82 22.84 -6.84
C MET A 1 11.76 21.85 -5.69
N ALA A 2 10.56 21.51 -5.18
CA ALA A 2 10.44 20.47 -4.16
C ALA A 2 10.81 19.12 -4.80
N ARG A 3 11.86 18.48 -4.27
CA ARG A 3 12.40 17.19 -4.72
C ARG A 3 11.25 16.17 -4.81
N MET A 4 10.86 15.76 -6.03
CA MET A 4 9.70 14.88 -6.23
C MET A 4 10.09 13.42 -5.99
N HIS A 5 9.88 12.96 -4.77
CA HIS A 5 10.10 11.58 -4.37
C HIS A 5 8.86 10.72 -4.65
N TRP A 6 9.07 9.46 -4.99
CA TRP A 6 8.00 8.49 -5.25
C TRP A 6 8.04 7.32 -4.28
N VAL A 7 6.87 6.73 -4.05
CA VAL A 7 6.72 5.45 -3.38
C VAL A 7 6.07 4.47 -4.34
N VAL A 8 6.67 3.29 -4.48
CA VAL A 8 6.24 2.25 -5.40
C VAL A 8 5.76 1.04 -4.62
N PHE A 9 4.56 0.56 -4.95
CA PHE A 9 3.97 -0.65 -4.40
C PHE A 9 3.67 -1.63 -5.53
N LEU A 10 4.26 -2.83 -5.46
CA LEU A 10 4.01 -3.93 -6.38
C LEU A 10 2.87 -4.80 -5.87
N ARG A 11 1.87 -5.05 -6.70
CA ARG A 11 0.72 -5.88 -6.34
C ARG A 11 1.05 -7.37 -6.45
N ALA A 12 0.59 -8.14 -5.47
CA ALA A 12 0.57 -9.62 -5.48
C ALA A 12 1.92 -10.29 -5.81
N VAL A 13 3.03 -9.70 -5.35
CA VAL A 13 4.37 -10.28 -5.49
C VAL A 13 4.70 -11.20 -4.31
N ASN A 14 5.34 -12.34 -4.57
CA ASN A 14 5.70 -13.35 -3.56
C ASN A 14 4.52 -13.83 -2.69
N VAL A 15 3.31 -13.89 -3.25
CA VAL A 15 2.11 -14.38 -2.54
C VAL A 15 1.79 -15.78 -3.04
N GLY A 16 1.54 -16.72 -2.12
CA GLY A 16 1.10 -18.08 -2.47
C GLY A 16 2.08 -18.88 -3.34
N GLY A 17 3.38 -18.57 -3.29
CA GLY A 17 4.40 -19.21 -4.13
C GLY A 17 4.49 -18.67 -5.57
N ALA A 18 3.63 -17.74 -5.97
CA ALA A 18 3.61 -17.15 -7.31
C ALA A 18 4.31 -15.78 -7.36
N ASN A 19 4.49 -15.26 -8.59
CA ASN A 19 5.02 -13.92 -8.87
C ASN A 19 6.31 -13.61 -8.10
N ARG A 20 7.27 -14.54 -8.19
CA ARG A 20 8.51 -14.47 -7.44
C ARG A 20 9.35 -13.27 -7.91
N CYS A 21 9.59 -12.34 -7.00
CA CYS A 21 10.48 -11.20 -7.18
C CYS A 21 11.51 -11.15 -6.04
N GLN A 22 12.68 -10.58 -6.33
CA GLN A 22 13.71 -10.30 -5.33
C GLN A 22 13.80 -8.78 -5.13
N PRO A 23 13.11 -8.19 -4.12
CA PRO A 23 13.07 -6.74 -3.94
C PRO A 23 14.46 -6.10 -3.80
N ALA A 24 15.39 -6.74 -3.10
CA ALA A 24 16.76 -6.24 -2.97
C ALA A 24 17.50 -6.19 -4.32
N ALA A 25 17.31 -7.20 -5.18
CA ALA A 25 17.89 -7.21 -6.51
C ALA A 25 17.29 -6.11 -7.40
N ILE A 26 15.96 -5.89 -7.34
CA ILE A 26 15.29 -4.80 -8.05
C ILE A 26 15.87 -3.44 -7.62
N ALA A 27 16.02 -3.21 -6.30
CA ALA A 27 16.60 -1.98 -5.78
C ALA A 27 18.03 -1.76 -6.29
N LYS A 28 18.88 -2.79 -6.26
CA LYS A 28 20.25 -2.73 -6.79
C LYS A 28 20.28 -2.42 -8.30
N GLN A 29 19.43 -3.08 -9.08
CA GLN A 29 19.35 -2.87 -10.53
C GLN A 29 18.77 -1.51 -10.94
N LEU A 30 18.02 -0.87 -10.03
CA LEU A 30 17.43 0.46 -10.23
C LEU A 30 18.13 1.53 -9.39
N ALA A 31 19.37 1.28 -8.94
CA ALA A 31 20.14 2.20 -8.09
C ALA A 31 20.30 3.60 -8.70
N LYS A 32 20.31 3.73 -10.03
CA LYS A 32 20.34 5.03 -10.73
C LYS A 32 19.15 5.95 -10.44
N PHE A 33 18.05 5.42 -9.90
CA PHE A 33 16.88 6.18 -9.46
C PHE A 33 16.84 6.33 -7.93
N GLY A 34 17.89 5.92 -7.21
CA GLY A 34 17.92 5.96 -5.75
C GLY A 34 16.83 5.08 -5.12
N VAL A 35 16.56 3.91 -5.72
CA VAL A 35 15.54 2.98 -5.22
C VAL A 35 16.01 2.31 -3.92
N VAL A 36 15.22 2.50 -2.86
CA VAL A 36 15.43 1.90 -1.54
C VAL A 36 14.37 0.83 -1.29
N ASN A 37 14.80 -0.41 -1.05
CA ASN A 37 13.93 -1.46 -0.51
C ASN A 37 13.79 -1.27 1.01
N ILE A 38 12.55 -1.17 1.50
CA ILE A 38 12.28 -0.88 2.91
C ILE A 38 12.17 -2.14 3.79
N GLY A 39 12.58 -3.30 3.27
CA GLY A 39 12.46 -4.60 3.96
C GLY A 39 11.03 -5.14 4.00
N ALA A 40 10.14 -4.60 3.17
CA ALA A 40 8.79 -5.08 2.96
C ALA A 40 8.60 -5.48 1.51
N VAL A 41 8.03 -6.66 1.28
CA VAL A 41 7.86 -7.22 -0.06
C VAL A 41 7.10 -6.23 -0.96
N GLY A 42 7.68 -5.95 -2.13
CA GLY A 42 7.05 -5.12 -3.14
C GLY A 42 6.78 -3.68 -2.71
N THR A 43 7.60 -3.09 -1.84
CA THR A 43 7.45 -1.68 -1.43
C THR A 43 8.80 -0.98 -1.49
N PHE A 44 8.84 0.16 -2.17
CA PHE A 44 10.07 0.89 -2.44
C PHE A 44 9.89 2.39 -2.27
N VAL A 45 10.96 3.07 -1.85
CA VAL A 45 11.09 4.54 -1.90
C VAL A 45 12.04 4.89 -3.03
N VAL A 46 11.74 5.95 -3.78
CA VAL A 46 12.59 6.49 -4.85
C VAL A 46 13.04 7.88 -4.44
N ARG A 47 14.36 8.09 -4.41
CA ARG A 47 14.99 9.35 -3.96
C ARG A 47 15.29 10.35 -5.07
N GLU A 48 15.48 9.86 -6.28
CA GLU A 48 15.77 10.74 -7.42
C GLU A 48 14.51 11.36 -8.00
N ASP A 49 14.67 12.53 -8.61
CA ASP A 49 13.61 13.19 -9.36
C ASP A 49 13.50 12.53 -10.74
N VAL A 50 12.49 11.69 -10.88
CA VAL A 50 12.24 10.91 -12.09
C VAL A 50 10.74 10.88 -12.36
N SER A 51 10.32 10.91 -13.62
CA SER A 51 8.90 10.87 -13.95
C SER A 51 8.25 9.54 -13.52
N GLU A 52 6.96 9.59 -13.18
CA GLU A 52 6.18 8.39 -12.83
C GLU A 52 6.21 7.35 -13.97
N SER A 53 6.11 7.78 -15.23
CA SER A 53 6.09 6.88 -16.39
C SER A 53 7.45 6.19 -16.59
N THR A 54 8.56 6.92 -16.42
CA THR A 54 9.91 6.35 -16.45
C THR A 54 10.10 5.30 -15.36
N LEU A 55 9.67 5.59 -14.13
CA LEU A 55 9.72 4.64 -13.02
C LEU A 55 8.87 3.40 -13.30
N ARG A 56 7.62 3.59 -13.72
CA ARG A 56 6.70 2.49 -14.04
C ARG A 56 7.30 1.54 -15.08
N ALA A 57 7.85 2.09 -16.16
CA ALA A 57 8.51 1.30 -17.19
C ALA A 57 9.77 0.60 -16.65
N ALA A 58 10.55 1.28 -15.80
CA ALA A 58 11.74 0.70 -15.19
C ALA A 58 11.42 -0.51 -14.30
N PHE A 59 10.43 -0.40 -13.41
CA PHE A 59 9.98 -1.52 -12.57
C PHE A 59 9.38 -2.64 -13.41
N ALA A 60 8.51 -2.33 -14.38
CA ALA A 60 7.89 -3.35 -15.23
C ALA A 60 8.93 -4.20 -15.97
N ARG A 61 10.00 -3.59 -16.51
CA ARG A 61 11.10 -4.32 -17.16
C ARG A 61 11.92 -5.22 -16.23
N LYS A 62 11.82 -5.04 -14.91
CA LYS A 62 12.52 -5.88 -13.93
C LYS A 62 11.68 -7.05 -13.41
N LEU A 63 10.40 -7.09 -13.76
CA LEU A 63 9.49 -8.12 -13.30
C LEU A 63 9.26 -9.12 -14.44
N PRO A 64 9.52 -10.42 -14.24
CA PRO A 64 9.31 -11.45 -15.26
C PRO A 64 7.83 -11.83 -15.45
N PHE A 65 6.92 -11.03 -14.88
CA PHE A 65 5.48 -11.26 -14.89
C PHE A 65 4.75 -9.92 -14.97
N LYS A 66 3.51 -9.95 -15.45
CA LYS A 66 2.63 -8.79 -15.43
C LYS A 66 2.30 -8.45 -13.98
N CYS A 67 2.73 -7.28 -13.54
CA CYS A 67 2.48 -6.77 -12.20
C CYS A 67 1.77 -5.42 -12.29
N GLU A 68 0.74 -5.25 -11.48
CA GLU A 68 0.18 -3.92 -11.26
C GLU A 68 1.04 -3.14 -10.27
N ILE A 69 1.39 -1.92 -10.66
CA ILE A 69 2.36 -1.08 -9.95
C ILE A 69 1.63 0.19 -9.51
N MET A 70 1.43 0.37 -8.21
CA MET A 70 0.91 1.62 -7.67
C MET A 70 2.10 2.53 -7.36
N ILE A 71 2.12 3.72 -7.99
CA ILE A 71 3.15 4.73 -7.74
C ILE A 71 2.44 5.98 -7.22
N CYS A 72 2.86 6.49 -6.06
CA CYS A 72 2.32 7.73 -5.49
C CYS A 72 3.42 8.69 -5.04
N PRO A 73 3.15 10.00 -5.03
CA PRO A 73 4.06 10.99 -4.48
C PRO A 73 4.37 10.72 -3.00
N ALA A 74 5.62 10.86 -2.59
CA ALA A 74 6.05 10.75 -1.20
C ALA A 74 5.28 11.70 -0.27
N ARG A 75 4.98 12.91 -0.74
CA ARG A 75 4.17 13.90 0.00
C ARG A 75 2.81 13.34 0.44
N ASP A 76 2.24 12.40 -0.32
CA ASP A 76 0.94 11.82 0.01
C ASP A 76 1.08 10.81 1.15
N ILE A 77 2.18 10.06 1.23
CA ILE A 77 2.49 9.20 2.39
C ILE A 77 2.82 10.05 3.63
N ILE A 78 3.58 11.15 3.46
CA ILE A 78 3.86 12.09 4.55
C ILE A 78 2.55 12.69 5.08
N ARG A 79 1.65 13.12 4.20
CA ARG A 79 0.32 13.64 4.57
C ARG A 79 -0.51 12.56 5.27
N LEU A 80 -0.58 11.35 4.72
CA LEU A 80 -1.31 10.21 5.28
C LEU A 80 -0.87 9.87 6.71
N THR A 81 0.43 10.05 7.01
CA THR A 81 1.05 9.74 8.30
C THR A 81 1.29 10.97 9.19
N SER A 82 0.84 12.16 8.77
CA SER A 82 0.98 13.40 9.55
C SER A 82 0.09 13.41 10.79
N LYS A 83 -1.04 12.71 10.73
CA LYS A 83 -1.93 12.41 11.84
C LYS A 83 -2.00 10.89 11.99
N ASN A 84 -2.29 10.40 13.19
CA ASN A 84 -2.53 8.97 13.39
C ASN A 84 -4.01 8.64 13.08
N PRO A 85 -4.35 8.07 11.92
CA PRO A 85 -5.74 7.76 11.57
C PRO A 85 -6.33 6.63 12.42
N PHE A 86 -5.50 5.91 13.18
CA PHE A 86 -5.90 4.80 14.03
C PHE A 86 -5.89 5.15 15.53
N ALA A 87 -5.72 6.42 15.92
CA ALA A 87 -5.62 6.81 17.32
C ALA A 87 -6.82 6.39 18.17
N ARG A 88 -8.03 6.40 17.58
CA ARG A 88 -9.29 5.98 18.23
C ARG A 88 -9.76 4.59 17.80
N GLN A 89 -8.84 3.76 17.29
CA GLN A 89 -9.14 2.43 16.77
C GLN A 89 -8.43 1.37 17.59
N PRO A 90 -9.01 0.16 17.73
CA PRO A 90 -8.38 -0.89 18.51
C PRO A 90 -6.99 -1.26 17.95
N SER A 91 -6.14 -1.73 18.85
CA SER A 91 -4.81 -2.28 18.60
C SER A 91 -4.62 -3.54 19.44
N GLY A 92 -3.63 -4.34 19.07
CA GLY A 92 -3.25 -5.53 19.81
C GLY A 92 -2.84 -6.66 18.86
N PRO A 93 -2.38 -7.80 19.41
CA PRO A 93 -1.86 -8.90 18.61
C PRO A 93 -2.89 -9.48 17.65
N ASN A 94 -4.19 -9.32 17.95
CA ASN A 94 -5.30 -9.85 17.14
C ASN A 94 -5.84 -8.87 16.10
N ILE A 95 -5.29 -7.66 16.01
CA ILE A 95 -5.75 -6.61 15.09
C ILE A 95 -4.61 -6.21 14.15
N THR A 96 -4.85 -6.26 12.85
CA THR A 96 -3.93 -5.67 11.87
C THR A 96 -4.53 -4.39 11.31
N ARG A 97 -3.78 -3.30 11.38
CA ARG A 97 -4.08 -2.04 10.69
C ARG A 97 -3.46 -2.07 9.30
N PHE A 98 -4.19 -1.61 8.29
CA PHE A 98 -3.75 -1.66 6.91
C PHE A 98 -4.15 -0.41 6.13
N VAL A 99 -3.48 -0.26 4.99
CA VAL A 99 -3.82 0.69 3.93
C VAL A 99 -3.93 -0.10 2.63
N ASN A 100 -5.05 0.06 1.94
CA ASN A 100 -5.13 -0.28 0.53
C ASN A 100 -4.68 0.94 -0.29
N VAL A 101 -3.63 0.74 -1.08
CA VAL A 101 -3.15 1.72 -2.06
C VAL A 101 -3.84 1.41 -3.38
N LEU A 102 -4.70 2.30 -3.84
CA LEU A 102 -5.49 2.12 -5.05
C LEU A 102 -4.73 2.53 -6.29
N ALA A 103 -4.96 1.84 -7.40
CA ALA A 103 -4.39 2.17 -8.71
C ALA A 103 -4.88 3.53 -9.24
N LYS A 104 -6.10 3.92 -8.88
CA LYS A 104 -6.73 5.20 -9.21
C LYS A 104 -7.59 5.70 -8.05
N ARG A 105 -8.03 6.96 -8.11
CA ARG A 105 -8.98 7.53 -7.15
C ARG A 105 -10.30 6.74 -7.21
N LEU A 106 -10.95 6.56 -6.07
CA LEU A 106 -12.28 5.95 -6.03
C LEU A 106 -13.30 6.79 -6.81
N PRO A 107 -14.14 6.18 -7.65
CA PRO A 107 -15.22 6.88 -8.35
C PRO A 107 -16.27 7.41 -7.36
N ALA A 108 -16.61 6.61 -6.34
CA ALA A 108 -17.49 7.00 -5.24
C ALA A 108 -16.91 6.49 -3.92
N ARG A 109 -17.05 7.29 -2.85
CA ARG A 109 -16.60 6.88 -1.51
C ARG A 109 -17.69 6.03 -0.85
N PRO A 110 -17.36 4.88 -0.25
CA PRO A 110 -18.33 4.14 0.56
C PRO A 110 -18.73 4.97 1.79
N ALA A 111 -19.92 4.68 2.35
CA ALA A 111 -20.28 5.15 3.68
C ALA A 111 -19.27 4.62 4.70
N LEU A 112 -18.89 5.45 5.68
CA LEU A 112 -17.87 5.14 6.66
C LEU A 112 -18.42 5.29 8.09
N PRO A 113 -18.02 4.41 9.03
CA PRO A 113 -17.19 3.23 8.80
C PRO A 113 -17.93 2.16 7.99
N LEU A 114 -17.20 1.39 7.17
CA LEU A 114 -17.75 0.20 6.49
C LEU A 114 -17.24 -1.04 7.21
N SER A 115 -18.14 -1.75 7.88
CA SER A 115 -17.85 -2.99 8.60
C SER A 115 -18.31 -4.21 7.81
N LEU A 116 -17.53 -5.28 7.84
CA LEU A 116 -17.86 -6.56 7.23
C LEU A 116 -17.66 -7.69 8.24
N PRO A 117 -18.64 -8.61 8.42
CA PRO A 117 -19.95 -8.64 7.75
C PRO A 117 -20.97 -7.61 8.28
N SER A 118 -20.86 -7.20 9.54
CA SER A 118 -21.77 -6.25 10.21
C SER A 118 -20.98 -5.38 11.19
N ASP A 119 -21.61 -4.37 11.78
CA ASP A 119 -20.96 -3.47 12.75
C ASP A 119 -20.61 -4.15 14.09
N GLU A 120 -21.44 -5.10 14.53
CA GLU A 120 -21.25 -5.82 15.80
C GLU A 120 -20.17 -6.91 15.67
N ASP A 121 -20.21 -7.69 14.59
CA ASP A 121 -19.36 -8.87 14.36
C ASP A 121 -18.24 -8.63 13.34
N TRP A 122 -17.80 -7.38 13.20
CA TRP A 122 -16.84 -7.01 12.16
C TRP A 122 -15.55 -7.84 12.23
N LEU A 123 -15.14 -8.36 11.08
CA LEU A 123 -13.84 -8.97 10.84
C LEU A 123 -12.93 -8.04 10.03
N LEU A 124 -13.53 -7.14 9.27
CA LEU A 124 -12.85 -6.08 8.54
C LEU A 124 -13.63 -4.78 8.70
N LYS A 125 -12.93 -3.67 8.94
CA LYS A 125 -13.52 -2.34 9.06
C LYS A 125 -12.70 -1.33 8.27
N ILE A 126 -13.33 -0.62 7.35
CA ILE A 126 -12.77 0.56 6.67
C ILE A 126 -13.19 1.80 7.46
N ILE A 127 -12.22 2.63 7.82
CA ILE A 127 -12.43 3.77 8.74
C ILE A 127 -12.24 5.13 8.06
N ALA A 128 -11.48 5.16 6.96
CA ALA A 128 -11.14 6.41 6.29
C ALA A 128 -10.77 6.16 4.83
N VAL A 129 -11.06 7.15 4.00
CA VAL A 129 -10.59 7.25 2.61
C VAL A 129 -9.88 8.59 2.46
N GLN A 130 -8.60 8.55 2.10
CA GLN A 130 -7.78 9.73 1.81
C GLN A 130 -7.20 9.58 0.41
N ASP A 131 -7.76 10.32 -0.56
CA ASP A 131 -7.41 10.23 -1.98
C ASP A 131 -7.46 8.80 -2.54
N ARG A 132 -6.28 8.17 -2.70
CA ARG A 132 -6.11 6.78 -3.19
C ARG A 132 -5.81 5.78 -2.08
N PHE A 133 -5.88 6.20 -0.81
CA PHE A 133 -5.60 5.36 0.34
C PHE A 133 -6.90 5.04 1.07
N VAL A 134 -7.19 3.76 1.20
CA VAL A 134 -8.32 3.27 1.98
C VAL A 134 -7.76 2.61 3.23
N LEU A 135 -8.06 3.20 4.39
CA LEU A 135 -7.51 2.79 5.67
C LEU A 135 -8.52 1.92 6.40
N GLY A 136 -8.02 0.86 7.01
CA GLY A 136 -8.86 -0.05 7.76
C GLY A 136 -8.08 -0.93 8.71
N LEU A 137 -8.83 -1.76 9.39
CA LEU A 137 -8.32 -2.78 10.29
C LEU A 137 -9.06 -4.09 10.05
N TYR A 138 -8.39 -5.21 10.32
CA TYR A 138 -9.02 -6.53 10.31
C TYR A 138 -8.61 -7.32 11.54
N ARG A 139 -9.52 -8.20 11.99
CA ARG A 139 -9.24 -9.18 13.05
C ARG A 139 -8.46 -10.34 12.45
N ARG A 140 -7.36 -10.75 13.07
CA ARG A 140 -6.50 -11.85 12.59
C ARG A 140 -7.20 -13.19 12.78
N GLN A 141 -8.07 -13.51 11.85
CA GLN A 141 -8.84 -14.75 11.79
C GLN A 141 -8.89 -15.19 10.32
N MET A 142 -8.94 -16.51 10.06
CA MET A 142 -8.93 -17.02 8.68
C MET A 142 -10.05 -16.41 7.81
N LYS A 143 -11.24 -16.21 8.40
CA LYS A 143 -12.39 -15.62 7.71
C LYS A 143 -12.13 -14.18 7.23
N ALA A 144 -11.24 -13.43 7.89
CA ALA A 144 -10.87 -12.08 7.48
C ALA A 144 -10.16 -12.03 6.12
N ILE A 145 -9.44 -13.09 5.73
CA ILE A 145 -8.77 -13.20 4.43
C ILE A 145 -9.79 -13.11 3.29
N SER A 146 -10.96 -13.74 3.46
CA SER A 146 -12.04 -13.67 2.48
C SER A 146 -12.58 -12.25 2.28
N TYR A 147 -12.65 -11.44 3.33
CA TYR A 147 -13.09 -10.05 3.23
C TYR A 147 -12.02 -9.15 2.63
N LEU A 148 -10.74 -9.37 2.96
CA LEU A 148 -9.62 -8.69 2.31
C LEU A 148 -9.63 -8.90 0.80
N GLY A 149 -9.86 -10.14 0.34
CA GLY A 149 -10.01 -10.45 -1.09
C GLY A 149 -11.25 -9.79 -1.74
N LYS A 150 -12.31 -9.51 -0.98
CA LYS A 150 -13.53 -8.85 -1.47
C LYS A 150 -13.42 -7.33 -1.53
N ILE A 151 -12.46 -6.71 -0.84
CA ILE A 151 -12.31 -5.24 -0.80
C ILE A 151 -12.25 -4.66 -2.21
N GLU A 152 -11.44 -5.22 -3.09
CA GLU A 152 -11.30 -4.64 -4.44
C GLU A 152 -12.61 -4.66 -5.21
N LYS A 153 -13.38 -5.74 -5.10
CA LYS A 153 -14.71 -5.85 -5.72
C LYS A 153 -15.66 -4.79 -5.15
N LEU A 154 -15.61 -4.54 -3.85
CA LEU A 154 -16.41 -3.50 -3.18
C LEU A 154 -15.99 -2.09 -3.59
N LEU A 155 -14.68 -1.85 -3.76
CA LEU A 155 -14.12 -0.55 -4.14
C LEU A 155 -14.21 -0.28 -5.64
N GLY A 156 -14.39 -1.31 -6.48
CA GLY A 156 -14.41 -1.20 -7.94
C GLY A 156 -13.08 -0.75 -8.54
N VAL A 157 -12.00 -0.78 -7.76
CA VAL A 157 -10.67 -0.30 -8.16
C VAL A 157 -9.62 -1.29 -7.67
N PRO A 158 -8.68 -1.71 -8.56
CA PRO A 158 -7.54 -2.51 -8.14
C PRO A 158 -6.75 -1.87 -7.01
N ALA A 159 -6.34 -2.69 -6.04
CA ALA A 159 -5.68 -2.23 -4.84
C ALA A 159 -4.47 -3.09 -4.50
N THR A 160 -3.59 -2.57 -3.66
CA THR A 160 -2.63 -3.40 -2.96
C THR A 160 -2.63 -3.07 -1.47
N THR A 161 -2.82 -4.09 -0.65
CA THR A 161 -2.85 -3.95 0.80
C THR A 161 -1.42 -3.90 1.35
N ARG A 162 -1.17 -2.95 2.25
CA ARG A 162 0.06 -2.87 3.05
C ARG A 162 -0.31 -2.72 4.52
N SER A 163 0.49 -3.33 5.40
CA SER A 163 0.35 -3.09 6.84
C SER A 163 0.64 -1.63 7.14
N TRP A 164 0.00 -1.08 8.18
CA TRP A 164 0.29 0.27 8.63
C TRP A 164 1.77 0.43 9.04
N ASN A 165 2.35 -0.58 9.70
CA ASN A 165 3.78 -0.60 10.05
C ASN A 165 4.69 -0.44 8.82
N THR A 166 4.31 -1.00 7.67
CA THR A 166 5.03 -0.80 6.41
C THR A 166 4.97 0.66 5.98
N ILE A 167 3.80 1.28 6.05
CA ILE A 167 3.60 2.70 5.69
C ILE A 167 4.37 3.62 6.64
N GLU A 168 4.41 3.31 7.94
CA GLU A 168 5.21 4.05 8.93
C GLU A 168 6.71 3.96 8.63
N LYS A 169 7.22 2.78 8.24
CA LYS A 169 8.61 2.62 7.80
C LYS A 169 8.92 3.44 6.54
N VAL A 170 8.02 3.45 5.55
CA VAL A 170 8.16 4.32 4.37
C VAL A 170 8.23 5.78 4.80
N ALA A 171 7.30 6.23 5.65
CA ALA A 171 7.24 7.62 6.09
C ALA A 171 8.49 8.05 6.87
N LYS A 172 9.08 7.16 7.68
CA LYS A 172 10.36 7.41 8.35
C LYS A 172 11.47 7.67 7.33
N ILE A 173 11.65 6.76 6.37
CA ILE A 173 12.69 6.87 5.31
C ILE A 173 12.51 8.12 4.43
N LEU A 174 11.27 8.63 4.28
CA LEU A 174 10.97 9.84 3.53
C LEU A 174 11.25 11.14 4.30
N ARG A 175 11.37 11.07 5.62
CA ARG A 175 11.67 12.22 6.50
C ARG A 175 13.16 12.30 6.87
N ASP A 176 13.86 11.18 6.76
CA ASP A 176 15.32 11.06 6.87
C ASP A 176 16.02 11.62 5.62
#